data_AF-A0A529WWY0-F1
#
_entry.id   AF-A0A529WWY0-F1
#
_cell.length_a   1.000
_cell.length_b   1.000
_cell.length_c   1.000
_cell.angle_alpha   90.00
_cell.angle_beta   90.00
_cell.angle_gamma   90.00
#
_symmetry.space_group_name_H-M   'P 1'
#
loop_
_entity.id
_entity.type
_entity.pdbx_description
1 polymer ?
#
loop_
_entity_poly.entity_id
_entity_poly.type
_entity_poly.pdbx_seq_one_letter_code
_entity_poly.pdbx_strand_id
1 'polypeptide(L)'
;MLAKIKLAVAVLVLLAFLALFGAAAWYRGDAIAAKAETARVQANLDKAVEANKVSADTIDRMQKQDALNDKISAELMQKLAAANTALTEKTTARADLKGSNETVRSYLDTPVPDDLRRLYDH
;
A
#
# COMPACT_ATOMS: atom_id res chain seq x y z
N MET A 1 -76.96 7.15 -37.65
CA MET A 1 -75.63 6.64 -38.07
C MET A 1 -74.51 7.66 -37.93
N LEU A 2 -74.73 8.94 -38.28
CA LEU A 2 -73.71 10.01 -38.23
C LEU A 2 -73.01 10.18 -36.86
N ALA A 3 -73.75 10.06 -35.75
CA ALA A 3 -73.19 10.17 -34.39
C ALA A 3 -72.23 9.02 -34.03
N LYS A 4 -72.51 7.79 -34.51
CA LYS A 4 -71.64 6.63 -34.28
C LYS A 4 -70.31 6.76 -35.05
N ILE A 5 -70.37 7.32 -36.26
CA ILE A 5 -69.17 7.59 -37.08
C ILE A 5 -68.31 8.67 -36.44
N LYS A 6 -68.92 9.77 -35.95
CA LYS A 6 -68.18 10.82 -35.23
C LYS A 6 -67.50 10.30 -33.95
N LEU A 7 -68.17 9.42 -33.21
CA LEU A 7 -67.60 8.78 -32.03
C LEU A 7 -66.40 7.88 -32.40
N ALA A 8 -66.53 7.05 -33.44
CA ALA A 8 -65.46 6.19 -33.92
C ALA A 8 -64.22 6.99 -34.37
N VAL A 9 -64.45 8.11 -35.07
CA VAL A 9 -63.37 9.03 -35.47
C VAL A 9 -62.74 9.70 -34.24
N ALA A 10 -63.53 10.15 -33.27
CA ALA A 10 -63.00 10.75 -32.04
C ALA A 10 -62.11 9.77 -31.24
N VAL A 11 -62.50 8.49 -31.17
CA VAL A 11 -61.70 7.45 -30.50
C VAL A 11 -60.40 7.18 -31.26
N LEU A 12 -60.43 7.12 -32.59
CA LEU A 12 -59.23 6.96 -33.40
C LEU A 12 -58.25 8.12 -33.24
N VAL A 13 -58.75 9.35 -33.21
CA VAL A 13 -57.91 10.54 -32.97
C VAL A 13 -57.30 10.49 -31.57
N LEU A 14 -58.07 10.13 -30.55
CA LEU A 14 -57.56 10.01 -29.19
C LEU A 14 -56.46 8.94 -29.07
N LEU A 15 -56.65 7.79 -29.71
CA LEU A 15 -55.64 6.71 -29.76
C LEU A 15 -54.37 7.14 -30.49
N ALA A 16 -54.50 7.87 -31.60
CA ALA A 16 -53.36 8.41 -32.33
C ALA A 16 -52.56 9.38 -31.46
N PHE A 17 -53.24 10.25 -30.71
CA PHE A 17 -52.60 11.17 -29.78
C PHE A 17 -51.89 10.45 -28.63
N LEU A 18 -52.55 9.46 -28.00
CA LEU A 18 -51.94 8.67 -26.91
C LEU A 18 -50.70 7.90 -27.38
N ALA A 19 -50.73 7.32 -28.58
CA ALA A 19 -49.58 6.63 -29.16
C ALA A 19 -48.40 7.60 -29.40
N LEU A 20 -48.69 8.81 -29.87
CA LEU A 20 -47.68 9.83 -30.14
C LEU A 20 -47.04 10.36 -28.86
N PHE A 21 -47.85 10.61 -27.82
CA PHE A 21 -47.36 10.99 -26.50
C PHE A 21 -46.56 9.87 -25.82
N GLY A 22 -46.99 8.61 -25.96
CA GLY A 22 -46.27 7.45 -25.45
C GLY A 22 -44.89 7.28 -26.11
N ALA A 23 -44.81 7.40 -27.44
CA ALA A 23 -43.55 7.32 -28.17
C ALA A 23 -42.59 8.47 -27.81
N ALA A 24 -43.11 9.70 -27.67
CA ALA A 24 -42.30 10.85 -27.28
C ALA A 24 -41.77 10.72 -25.84
N ALA A 25 -42.56 10.16 -24.91
CA ALA A 25 -42.13 9.91 -23.55
C ALA A 25 -41.05 8.82 -23.48
N TRP A 26 -41.17 7.77 -24.29
CA TRP A 26 -40.19 6.69 -24.34
C TRP A 26 -38.83 7.16 -24.88
N TYR A 27 -38.82 7.92 -25.98
CA TYR A 27 -37.59 8.49 -26.54
C TYR A 27 -36.89 9.48 -25.59
N ARG A 28 -37.68 10.26 -24.82
CA ARG A 28 -37.12 11.12 -23.76
C ARG A 28 -36.57 10.29 -22.59
N GLY A 29 -37.21 9.19 -22.24
CA GLY A 29 -36.74 8.25 -21.22
C GLY A 29 -35.38 7.65 -21.57
N ASP A 30 -35.21 7.15 -22.79
CA ASP A 30 -33.95 6.57 -23.27
C ASP A 30 -32.82 7.62 -23.31
N ALA A 31 -33.12 8.85 -23.74
CA ALA A 31 -32.14 9.93 -23.74
C ALA A 31 -31.69 10.33 -22.31
N ILE A 32 -32.59 10.24 -21.31
CA ILE A 32 -32.25 10.50 -19.91
C ILE A 32 -31.48 9.31 -19.32
N ALA A 33 -31.88 8.08 -19.63
CA ALA A 33 -31.19 6.87 -19.20
C ALA A 33 -29.76 6.81 -19.75
N ALA A 34 -29.56 7.14 -21.03
CA ALA A 34 -28.24 7.21 -21.64
C ALA A 34 -27.34 8.26 -20.97
N LYS A 35 -27.87 9.43 -20.61
CA LYS A 35 -27.13 10.46 -19.86
C LYS A 35 -26.79 10.02 -18.43
N ALA A 36 -27.72 9.32 -17.78
CA ALA A 36 -27.47 8.78 -16.45
C ALA A 36 -26.41 7.67 -16.49
N GLU A 37 -26.43 6.83 -17.53
CA GLU A 37 -25.45 5.77 -17.73
C GLU A 37 -24.07 6.34 -18.04
N THR A 38 -23.96 7.34 -18.93
CA THR A 38 -22.66 7.99 -19.17
C THR A 38 -22.12 8.68 -17.94
N ALA A 39 -22.96 9.35 -17.14
CA ALA A 39 -22.56 9.93 -15.86
C ALA A 39 -22.07 8.86 -14.86
N ARG A 40 -22.74 7.70 -14.80
CA ARG A 40 -22.32 6.57 -13.97
C ARG A 40 -21.00 5.95 -14.43
N VAL A 41 -20.84 5.77 -15.74
CA VAL A 41 -19.60 5.26 -16.33
C VAL A 41 -18.45 6.22 -16.06
N GLN A 42 -18.66 7.52 -16.22
CA GLN A 42 -17.65 8.54 -15.90
C GLN A 42 -17.29 8.52 -14.41
N ALA A 43 -18.28 8.48 -13.52
CA ALA A 43 -18.04 8.40 -12.08
C ALA A 43 -17.29 7.10 -11.68
N ASN A 44 -17.57 5.98 -12.34
CA ASN A 44 -16.85 4.73 -12.13
C ASN A 44 -15.41 4.81 -12.65
N LEU A 45 -15.20 5.46 -13.79
CA LEU A 45 -13.86 5.71 -14.35
C LEU A 45 -13.05 6.59 -13.41
N ASP A 46 -13.63 7.69 -12.92
CA ASP A 46 -12.95 8.61 -11.99
C ASP A 46 -12.54 7.88 -10.70
N LYS A 47 -13.45 7.05 -10.14
CA LYS A 47 -13.13 6.20 -8.98
C LYS A 47 -12.02 5.19 -9.26
N ALA A 48 -12.02 4.57 -10.43
CA ALA A 48 -10.96 3.64 -10.83
C ALA A 48 -9.61 4.34 -11.00
N VAL A 49 -9.60 5.56 -11.56
CA VAL A 49 -8.38 6.37 -11.70
C VAL A 49 -7.85 6.79 -10.32
N GLU A 50 -8.71 7.22 -9.41
CA GLU A 50 -8.33 7.57 -8.04
C GLU A 50 -7.77 6.36 -7.29
N ALA A 51 -8.43 5.20 -7.36
CA ALA A 51 -7.96 3.96 -6.75
C ALA A 51 -6.60 3.52 -7.31
N ASN A 52 -6.39 3.65 -8.63
CA ASN A 52 -5.11 3.35 -9.27
C ASN A 52 -4.01 4.31 -8.81
N LYS A 53 -4.32 5.61 -8.65
CA LYS A 53 -3.37 6.59 -8.13
C LYS A 53 -2.93 6.27 -6.71
N VAL A 54 -3.87 5.98 -5.81
CA VAL A 54 -3.58 5.59 -4.42
C VAL A 54 -2.75 4.31 -4.37
N SER A 55 -3.04 3.35 -5.25
CA SER A 55 -2.28 2.10 -5.36
C SER A 55 -0.85 2.35 -5.86
N ALA A 56 -0.67 3.20 -6.89
CA ALA A 56 0.64 3.57 -7.40
C ALA A 56 1.50 4.29 -6.33
N ASP A 57 0.92 5.25 -5.62
CA ASP A 57 1.59 5.97 -4.53
C ASP A 57 1.98 5.01 -3.38
N THR A 58 1.15 3.99 -3.12
CA THR A 58 1.45 2.97 -2.12
C THR A 58 2.58 2.05 -2.56
N ILE A 59 2.58 1.61 -3.81
CA ILE A 59 3.66 0.79 -4.39
C ILE A 59 4.98 1.54 -4.35
N ASP A 60 5.00 2.83 -4.74
CA ASP A 60 6.22 3.65 -4.70
C ASP A 60 6.76 3.79 -3.26
N ARG A 61 5.88 4.02 -2.27
CA ARG A 61 6.28 4.05 -0.86
C ARG A 61 6.82 2.71 -0.37
N MET A 62 6.22 1.59 -0.79
CA MET A 62 6.69 0.24 -0.43
C MET A 62 8.07 -0.02 -1.04
N GLN A 63 8.28 0.27 -2.32
CA GLN A 63 9.58 0.11 -2.98
C GLN A 63 10.68 0.95 -2.32
N LYS A 64 10.37 2.18 -1.91
CA LYS A 64 11.31 3.03 -1.15
C LYS A 64 11.64 2.45 0.22
N GLN A 65 10.65 1.91 0.93
CA GLN A 65 10.86 1.26 2.22
C GLN A 65 11.71 -0.01 2.08
N ASP A 66 11.43 -0.85 1.08
CA ASP A 66 12.20 -2.06 0.81
C ASP A 66 13.67 -1.72 0.50
N ALA A 67 13.92 -0.72 -0.36
CA ALA A 67 15.28 -0.26 -0.65
C ALA A 67 16.02 0.28 0.59
N LEU A 68 15.32 0.97 1.48
CA LEU A 68 15.89 1.43 2.75
C LEU A 68 16.18 0.26 3.70
N ASN A 69 15.28 -0.71 3.79
CA ASN A 69 15.43 -1.91 4.61
C ASN A 69 16.61 -2.76 4.14
N ASP A 70 16.78 -2.94 2.83
CA ASP A 70 17.92 -3.65 2.24
C ASP A 70 19.23 -2.95 2.58
N LYS A 71 19.27 -1.61 2.47
CA LYS A 71 20.45 -0.82 2.82
C LYS A 71 20.79 -0.95 4.31
N ILE A 72 19.80 -0.83 5.19
CA ILE A 72 19.99 -0.99 6.64
C ILE A 72 20.48 -2.40 6.96
N SER A 73 19.90 -3.42 6.33
CA SER A 73 20.30 -4.81 6.52
C SER A 73 21.76 -5.04 6.09
N ALA A 74 22.16 -4.51 4.93
CA ALA A 74 23.54 -4.56 4.47
C ALA A 74 24.51 -3.84 5.42
N GLU A 75 24.16 -2.64 5.89
CA GLU A 75 24.96 -1.89 6.86
C GLU A 75 25.08 -2.63 8.21
N LEU A 76 24.00 -3.26 8.67
CA LEU A 76 24.01 -4.07 9.90
C LEU A 76 24.90 -5.30 9.75
N MET A 77 24.83 -6.01 8.62
CA MET A 77 25.72 -7.15 8.36
C MET A 77 27.19 -6.70 8.31
N GLN A 78 27.48 -5.55 7.68
CA GLN A 78 28.84 -5.02 7.63
C GLN A 78 29.35 -4.62 9.02
N LYS A 79 28.51 -3.95 9.83
CA LYS A 79 28.86 -3.59 11.22
C LYS A 79 29.06 -4.82 12.09
N LEU A 80 28.24 -5.86 11.92
CA LEU A 80 28.38 -7.11 12.64
C LEU A 80 29.69 -7.83 12.27
N ALA A 81 30.02 -7.90 10.99
CA ALA A 81 31.27 -8.46 10.53
C ALA A 81 32.47 -7.68 11.07
N ALA A 82 32.44 -6.35 11.01
CA ALA A 82 33.49 -5.49 11.55
C ALA A 82 33.65 -5.64 13.08
N ALA A 83 32.54 -5.73 13.81
CA ALA A 83 32.56 -5.95 15.26
C ALA A 83 33.15 -7.32 15.63
N ASN A 84 32.79 -8.38 14.89
CA ASN A 84 33.35 -9.71 15.08
C ASN A 84 34.86 -9.72 14.80
N THR A 85 35.32 -9.12 13.70
CA THR A 85 36.75 -9.00 13.40
C THR A 85 37.48 -8.25 14.51
N ALA A 86 36.97 -7.10 14.94
CA ALA A 86 37.59 -6.32 16.02
C ALA A 86 37.62 -7.09 17.36
N LEU A 87 36.59 -7.90 17.65
CA LEU A 87 36.57 -8.76 18.82
C LEU A 87 37.61 -9.88 18.72
N THR A 88 37.71 -10.54 17.57
CA THR A 88 38.74 -11.57 17.31
C THR A 88 40.14 -10.99 17.40
N GLU A 89 40.39 -9.81 16.85
CA GLU A 89 41.67 -9.12 16.95
C GLU A 89 42.02 -8.79 18.41
N LYS A 90 41.08 -8.23 19.18
CA LYS A 90 41.30 -7.90 20.60
C LYS A 90 41.52 -9.15 21.45
N THR A 91 40.79 -10.22 21.21
CA THR A 91 40.94 -11.48 21.94
C THR A 91 42.27 -12.15 21.62
N THR A 92 42.70 -12.13 20.35
CA THR A 92 44.02 -12.62 19.92
C THR A 92 45.13 -11.78 20.53
N ALA A 93 45.07 -10.45 20.43
CA ALA A 93 46.05 -9.55 21.04
C ALA A 93 46.15 -9.74 22.56
N ARG A 94 45.01 -9.95 23.24
CA ARG A 94 45.00 -10.28 24.68
C ARG A 94 45.67 -11.62 24.97
N ALA A 95 45.43 -12.65 24.14
CA ALA A 95 46.05 -13.95 24.28
C ALA A 95 47.57 -13.88 24.07
N ASP A 96 48.03 -13.12 23.06
CA ASP A 96 49.45 -12.90 22.78
C ASP A 96 50.15 -12.14 23.92
N LEU A 97 49.49 -11.12 24.48
CA LEU A 97 49.99 -10.39 25.66
C LEU A 97 50.08 -11.30 26.90
N LYS A 98 49.11 -12.19 27.10
CA LYS A 98 49.13 -13.20 28.16
C LYS A 98 50.27 -14.22 27.96
N GLY A 99 50.57 -14.59 26.71
CA GLY A 99 51.65 -15.51 26.37
C GLY A 99 53.04 -14.90 26.57
N SER A 100 53.21 -13.62 26.23
CA SER A 100 54.50 -12.92 26.20
C SER A 100 54.91 -12.24 27.51
N ASN A 101 53.99 -11.98 28.44
CA ASN A 101 54.29 -11.25 29.68
C ASN A 101 53.66 -11.91 30.92
N GLU A 102 54.50 -12.41 31.83
CA GLU A 102 54.11 -13.09 33.08
C GLU A 102 53.27 -12.19 34.02
N THR A 103 53.62 -10.91 34.10
CA THR A 103 52.89 -9.93 34.93
C THR A 103 51.48 -9.69 34.37
N VAL A 104 51.35 -9.59 33.05
CA VAL A 104 50.05 -9.44 32.37
C VAL A 104 49.22 -10.71 32.53
N ARG A 105 49.85 -11.89 32.48
CA ARG A 105 49.19 -13.17 32.74
C ARG A 105 48.61 -13.23 34.15
N SER A 106 49.42 -12.93 35.18
CA SER A 106 48.95 -12.92 36.57
C SER A 106 47.80 -11.94 36.79
N TYR A 107 47.84 -10.76 36.16
CA TYR A 107 46.76 -9.77 36.27
C TYR A 107 45.48 -10.25 35.57
N LEU A 108 45.58 -10.81 34.36
CA LEU A 108 44.42 -11.31 33.60
C LEU A 108 43.78 -12.57 34.18
N ASP A 109 44.52 -13.35 34.97
CA ASP A 109 44.02 -14.55 35.66
C ASP A 109 43.43 -14.24 37.05
N THR A 110 43.56 -13.00 37.53
CA THR A 110 42.91 -12.57 38.76
C THR A 110 41.40 -12.44 38.52
N PRO A 111 40.53 -13.03 39.37
CA PRO A 111 39.09 -12.94 39.20
C PRO A 111 38.61 -11.49 39.27
N VAL A 112 37.73 -11.10 38.33
CA VAL A 112 37.08 -9.79 38.34
C VAL A 112 36.14 -9.70 39.54
N PRO A 113 36.25 -8.68 40.40
CA PRO A 113 35.35 -8.49 41.53
C PRO A 113 33.87 -8.43 41.12
N ASP A 114 32.99 -9.04 41.92
CA ASP A 114 31.58 -9.23 41.59
C ASP A 114 30.82 -7.92 41.34
N ASP A 115 31.21 -6.83 42.00
CA ASP A 115 30.57 -5.51 41.84
C ASP A 115 30.86 -4.89 40.47
N LEU A 116 32.04 -5.16 39.90
CA LEU A 116 32.36 -4.75 38.53
C LEU A 116 31.70 -5.65 37.50
N ARG A 117 31.59 -6.96 37.78
CA ARG A 117 30.94 -7.91 36.90
C ARG A 117 29.45 -7.56 36.68
N ARG A 118 28.75 -7.16 37.75
CA ARG A 118 27.35 -6.68 37.66
C ARG A 118 27.15 -5.40 36.85
N LEU A 119 28.19 -4.58 36.66
CA LEU A 119 28.11 -3.36 35.87
C LEU A 119 28.22 -3.62 34.36
N TYR A 120 28.79 -4.76 33.97
CA TYR A 120 28.99 -5.14 32.57
C TYR A 120 28.03 -6.24 32.08
N ASP A 121 27.40 -6.99 33.00
CA ASP A 121 26.27 -7.87 32.72
C ASP A 121 24.96 -7.05 32.68
N HIS A 122 24.71 -6.32 31.58
CA HIS A 122 23.42 -5.67 31.27
C HIS A 122 22.74 -6.36 30.08
#